data_AF-A0A090NYT4-F1
#
_entry.id   AF-A0A090NYT4-F1
#
_cell.length_a   1.000
_cell.length_b   1.000
_cell.length_c   1.000
_cell.angle_alpha   90.00
_cell.angle_beta   90.00
_cell.angle_gamma   90.00
#
_symmetry.space_group_name_H-M   'P 1'
#
loop_
_entity.id
_entity.type
_entity.pdbx_description
1 polymer ?
#
loop_
_entity_poly.entity_id
_entity_poly.type
_entity_poly.pdbx_seq_one_letter_code
_entity_poly.pdbx_strand_id
1 'polypeptide(L)'
;QIQLIRGITKLLVAENPSPVVYTEKLWRRTIVSFSPDHERINHLMNQRKSELADVESYITTKECKMQFLRRALDEPGAEHCGKCSSCLQHPLLSPDIDSGLLHAANLFIKHADLPLNLNKQVAAGAFTQYGFKGNLPASLQGSTG
;
A
#
# COMPACT_ATOMS: atom_id res chain seq x y z
N GLN A 1 7.06 10.33 7.71
CA GLN A 1 6.50 11.57 7.10
C GLN A 1 7.17 11.97 5.77
N ILE A 2 8.51 12.08 5.68
CA ILE A 2 9.22 12.46 4.43
C ILE A 2 8.99 11.47 3.27
N GLN A 3 8.90 10.17 3.56
CA GLN A 3 8.69 9.12 2.56
C GLN A 3 7.29 9.17 1.92
N LEU A 4 6.26 9.51 2.72
CA LEU A 4 4.89 9.70 2.24
C LEU A 4 4.79 10.92 1.31
N ILE A 5 5.40 12.04 1.72
CA ILE A 5 5.46 13.26 0.91
C ILE A 5 6.16 12.96 -0.43
N ARG A 6 7.33 12.30 -0.40
CA ARG A 6 8.05 11.89 -1.62
C ARG A 6 7.21 11.00 -2.53
N GLY A 7 6.42 10.08 -1.97
CA GLY A 7 5.51 9.23 -2.75
C GLY A 7 4.43 10.02 -3.46
N ILE A 8 3.75 10.91 -2.72
CA ILE A 8 2.69 11.77 -3.28
C ILE A 8 3.26 12.70 -4.35
N THR A 9 4.43 13.32 -4.13
CA THR A 9 4.97 14.23 -5.15
C THR A 9 5.43 13.50 -6.41
N LYS A 10 5.92 12.25 -6.30
CA LYS A 10 6.18 11.41 -7.47
C LYS A 10 4.91 11.10 -8.26
N LEU A 11 3.80 10.83 -7.58
CA LEU A 11 2.50 10.61 -8.22
C LEU A 11 2.04 11.87 -8.96
N LEU A 12 2.07 13.03 -8.29
CA LEU A 12 1.64 14.30 -8.89
C LEU A 12 2.51 14.71 -10.10
N VAL A 13 3.81 14.41 -10.11
CA VAL A 13 4.66 14.65 -11.29
C VAL A 13 4.24 13.82 -12.50
N ALA A 14 3.74 12.61 -12.27
CA ALA A 14 3.32 11.71 -13.35
C ALA A 14 1.97 12.10 -13.98
N GLU A 15 1.21 13.01 -13.36
CA GLU A 15 -0.03 13.54 -13.92
C GLU A 15 0.25 14.38 -15.18
N ASN A 16 -0.70 14.39 -16.12
CA ASN A 16 -0.56 15.11 -17.38
C ASN A 16 -1.80 15.99 -17.68
N PRO A 17 -1.68 17.34 -17.68
CA PRO A 17 -0.48 18.11 -17.38
C PRO A 17 -0.18 18.12 -15.87
N SER A 18 1.09 18.17 -15.49
CA SER A 18 1.45 18.00 -14.07
C SER A 18 1.16 19.25 -13.23
N PRO A 19 0.51 19.11 -12.05
CA PRO A 19 0.28 20.19 -11.10
C PRO A 19 1.54 20.61 -10.32
N VAL A 20 2.62 19.82 -10.38
CA VAL A 20 3.88 20.10 -9.67
C VAL A 20 5.10 19.74 -10.50
N VAL A 21 6.18 20.50 -10.36
CA VAL A 21 7.47 20.21 -10.99
C VAL A 21 8.58 20.20 -9.95
N TYR A 22 9.62 19.41 -10.21
CA TYR A 22 10.84 19.42 -9.42
C TYR A 22 11.94 20.14 -10.20
N THR A 23 12.25 21.38 -9.81
CA THR A 23 13.26 22.23 -10.46
C THR A 23 14.09 22.93 -9.41
N GLU A 24 15.39 23.14 -9.68
CA GLU A 24 16.31 23.81 -8.74
C GLU A 24 16.37 23.15 -7.34
N LYS A 25 16.23 21.82 -7.30
CA LYS A 25 16.15 21.02 -6.05
C LYS A 25 14.96 21.37 -5.16
N LEU A 26 13.93 22.00 -5.71
CA LEU A 26 12.73 22.42 -5.01
C LEU A 26 11.48 21.93 -5.74
N TRP A 27 10.44 21.62 -4.97
CA TRP A 27 9.12 21.31 -5.49
C TRP A 27 8.34 22.61 -5.70
N ARG A 28 7.81 22.82 -6.91
CA ARG A 28 7.03 24.04 -7.26
C ARG A 28 5.69 23.64 -7.87
N ARG A 29 4.62 24.34 -7.49
CA ARG A 29 3.28 24.18 -8.09
C ARG A 29 3.25 24.84 -9.46
N THR A 30 2.54 24.24 -10.42
CA THR A 30 2.26 24.84 -11.73
C THR A 30 0.92 25.58 -11.72
N ILE A 31 0.54 26.20 -12.85
CA ILE A 31 -0.80 26.80 -13.02
C ILE A 31 -1.92 25.77 -13.13
N VAL A 32 -1.57 24.48 -13.25
CA VAL A 32 -2.53 23.40 -13.40
C VAL A 32 -3.17 23.09 -12.05
N SER A 33 -4.50 23.17 -12.00
CA SER A 33 -5.27 22.70 -10.85
C SER A 33 -5.32 21.17 -10.82
N PHE A 34 -4.99 20.59 -9.67
CA PHE A 34 -5.14 19.15 -9.46
C PHE A 34 -6.55 18.83 -8.99
N SER A 35 -7.22 17.91 -9.69
CA SER A 35 -8.43 17.25 -9.23
C SER A 35 -8.24 15.75 -9.38
N PRO A 36 -8.47 14.93 -8.33
CA PRO A 36 -8.43 13.48 -8.47
C PRO A 36 -9.41 13.00 -9.54
N ASP A 37 -8.92 12.16 -10.45
CA ASP A 37 -9.77 11.45 -11.41
C ASP A 37 -10.47 10.28 -10.69
N HIS A 38 -11.62 10.60 -10.09
CA HIS A 38 -12.40 9.63 -9.34
C HIS A 38 -12.92 8.48 -10.22
N GLU A 39 -13.20 8.72 -11.50
CA GLU A 39 -13.66 7.68 -12.42
C GLU A 39 -12.56 6.66 -12.68
N ARG A 40 -11.36 7.12 -13.03
CA ARG A 40 -10.19 6.27 -13.21
C ARG A 40 -9.83 5.50 -11.94
N ILE A 41 -9.85 6.18 -10.79
CA ILE A 41 -9.59 5.53 -9.49
C ILE A 41 -10.61 4.42 -9.23
N ASN A 42 -11.90 4.71 -9.41
CA ASN A 42 -12.97 3.74 -9.19
C ASN A 42 -12.86 2.57 -10.15
N HIS A 43 -12.55 2.81 -11.43
CA HIS A 43 -12.32 1.77 -12.42
C HIS A 43 -11.19 0.83 -11.99
N LEU A 44 -10.02 1.38 -11.63
CA LEU A 44 -8.87 0.60 -11.15
C LEU A 44 -9.19 -0.17 -9.86
N MET A 45 -9.92 0.46 -8.93
CA MET A 45 -10.34 -0.20 -7.69
C MET A 45 -11.28 -1.37 -7.97
N ASN A 46 -12.22 -1.21 -8.90
CA ASN A 46 -13.14 -2.28 -9.28
C ASN A 46 -12.40 -3.44 -9.96
N GLN A 47 -11.44 -3.14 -10.84
CA GLN A 47 -10.59 -4.16 -11.45
C GLN A 47 -9.81 -4.94 -10.38
N ARG A 48 -9.15 -4.25 -9.44
CA ARG A 48 -8.41 -4.90 -8.34
C ARG A 48 -9.31 -5.75 -7.45
N LYS A 49 -10.55 -5.32 -7.20
CA LYS A 49 -11.52 -6.12 -6.44
C LYS A 49 -11.88 -7.40 -7.19
N SER A 50 -12.04 -7.34 -8.51
CA SER A 50 -12.29 -8.51 -9.33
C SER A 50 -11.11 -9.48 -9.28
N GLU A 51 -9.88 -8.98 -9.48
CA GLU A 51 -8.65 -9.79 -9.41
C GLU A 51 -8.50 -10.46 -8.02
N LEU A 52 -8.81 -9.73 -6.95
CA LEU A 52 -8.80 -10.28 -5.59
C LEU A 52 -9.85 -11.39 -5.41
N ALA A 53 -11.07 -11.21 -5.95
CA ALA A 53 -12.12 -12.21 -5.88
C ALA A 53 -11.74 -13.51 -6.61
N ASP A 54 -10.99 -13.41 -7.71
CA ASP A 54 -10.45 -14.58 -8.41
C ASP A 54 -9.41 -15.33 -7.56
N VAL A 55 -8.53 -14.59 -6.87
CA VAL A 55 -7.55 -15.17 -5.93
C VAL A 55 -8.24 -15.83 -4.74
N GLU A 56 -9.27 -15.19 -4.16
CA GLU A 56 -10.06 -15.77 -3.07
C GLU A 56 -10.77 -17.06 -3.51
N SER A 57 -11.33 -17.06 -4.73
CA SER A 57 -11.94 -18.25 -5.34
C SER A 57 -10.92 -19.37 -5.49
N TYR A 58 -9.70 -19.08 -5.95
CA TYR A 58 -8.61 -20.05 -6.02
C TYR A 58 -8.19 -20.61 -4.65
N ILE A 59 -8.12 -19.77 -3.63
CA ILE A 59 -7.72 -20.19 -2.27
C ILE A 59 -8.77 -21.15 -1.69
N THR A 60 -10.05 -20.78 -1.80
CA THR A 60 -11.17 -21.44 -1.14
C THR A 60 -11.76 -22.62 -1.94
N THR A 61 -11.44 -22.74 -3.22
CA THR A 61 -12.00 -23.82 -4.07
C THR A 61 -11.70 -25.21 -3.52
N LYS A 62 -12.74 -26.05 -3.57
CA LYS A 62 -12.67 -27.49 -3.28
C LYS A 62 -12.26 -28.32 -4.50
N GLU A 63 -12.25 -27.72 -5.70
CA GLU A 63 -11.78 -28.36 -6.93
C GLU A 63 -10.25 -28.52 -6.92
N CYS A 64 -9.73 -29.35 -7.83
CA CYS A 64 -8.30 -29.44 -8.09
C CYS A 64 -7.72 -28.06 -8.42
N LYS A 65 -6.79 -27.55 -7.59
CA LYS A 65 -6.21 -26.21 -7.75
C LYS A 65 -5.54 -25.99 -9.11
N MET A 66 -4.86 -27.00 -9.64
CA MET A 66 -4.25 -26.91 -10.98
C MET A 66 -5.29 -26.89 -12.11
N GLN A 67 -6.40 -27.59 -11.94
CA GLN A 67 -7.49 -27.56 -12.92
C GLN A 67 -8.17 -26.19 -12.93
N PHE A 68 -8.41 -25.62 -11.74
CA PHE A 68 -8.89 -24.25 -11.60
C PHE A 68 -7.97 -23.25 -12.32
N LEU A 69 -6.66 -23.30 -12.03
CA LEU A 69 -5.68 -22.39 -12.65
C LEU A 69 -5.66 -22.49 -14.17
N ARG A 70 -5.62 -23.72 -14.72
CA ARG A 70 -5.64 -23.91 -16.17
C ARG A 70 -6.91 -23.37 -16.82
N ARG A 71 -8.07 -23.58 -16.19
CA ARG A 71 -9.34 -23.01 -16.67
C ARG A 71 -9.31 -21.47 -16.65
N ALA A 72 -8.80 -20.87 -15.59
CA ALA A 72 -8.66 -19.42 -15.48
C ALA A 72 -7.65 -18.82 -16.48
N LEU A 73 -6.75 -19.65 -17.01
CA LEU A 73 -5.76 -19.30 -18.04
C LEU A 73 -6.20 -19.75 -19.45
N ASP A 74 -7.48 -20.07 -19.64
CA ASP A 74 -8.05 -20.54 -20.91
C ASP A 74 -7.37 -21.79 -21.51
N GLU A 75 -6.82 -22.67 -20.66
CA GLU A 75 -6.28 -23.99 -21.01
C GLU A 75 -7.27 -25.12 -20.67
N PRO A 76 -8.21 -25.49 -21.58
CA PRO A 76 -9.12 -26.59 -21.35
C PRO A 76 -8.39 -27.95 -21.41
N GLY A 77 -8.88 -28.94 -20.65
CA GLY A 77 -8.34 -30.32 -20.67
C GLY A 77 -7.47 -30.70 -19.46
N ALA A 78 -7.60 -30.01 -18.34
CA ALA A 78 -6.84 -30.32 -17.14
C ALA A 78 -7.46 -31.47 -16.34
N GLU A 79 -6.75 -32.61 -16.30
CA GLU A 79 -7.02 -33.70 -15.37
C GLU A 79 -6.70 -33.31 -13.92
N HIS A 80 -7.20 -34.11 -12.97
CA HIS A 80 -6.87 -33.94 -11.57
C HIS A 80 -5.36 -34.10 -11.35
N CYS A 81 -4.72 -33.13 -10.70
CA CYS A 81 -3.26 -33.12 -10.56
C CYS A 81 -2.72 -34.12 -9.53
N GLY A 82 -3.55 -34.60 -8.59
CA GLY A 82 -3.17 -35.52 -7.53
C GLY A 82 -2.19 -34.97 -6.47
N LYS A 83 -1.80 -33.69 -6.55
CA LYS A 83 -0.72 -33.10 -5.74
C LYS A 83 -1.15 -31.92 -4.87
N CYS A 84 -2.27 -31.29 -5.16
CA CYS A 84 -2.72 -30.10 -4.43
C CYS A 84 -3.51 -30.47 -3.16
N SER A 85 -3.67 -29.52 -2.24
CA SER A 85 -4.42 -29.71 -0.99
C SER A 85 -5.85 -30.22 -1.23
N SER A 86 -6.51 -29.73 -2.28
CA SER A 86 -7.86 -30.18 -2.65
C SER A 86 -7.89 -31.60 -3.24
N CYS A 87 -6.83 -32.06 -3.90
CA CYS A 87 -6.75 -33.46 -4.34
C CYS A 87 -6.43 -34.40 -3.18
N LEU A 88 -5.56 -33.97 -2.27
CA LEU A 88 -5.09 -34.78 -1.14
C LEU A 88 -6.02 -34.73 0.08
N GLN A 89 -6.99 -33.81 0.10
CA GLN A 89 -7.95 -33.62 1.19
C GLN A 89 -7.29 -33.34 2.55
N HIS A 90 -6.09 -32.74 2.54
CA HIS A 90 -5.41 -32.26 3.74
C HIS A 90 -4.56 -31.02 3.44
N PRO A 91 -4.22 -30.21 4.46
CA PRO A 91 -3.27 -29.10 4.30
C PRO A 91 -1.89 -29.60 3.83
N LEU A 92 -1.29 -28.90 2.87
CA LEU A 92 0.08 -29.18 2.40
C LEU A 92 1.16 -28.62 3.35
N LEU A 93 0.80 -27.60 4.11
CA LEU A 93 1.63 -26.94 5.11
C LEU A 93 0.95 -27.08 6.46
N SER A 94 1.75 -27.09 7.53
CA SER A 94 1.22 -27.09 8.89
C SER A 94 0.35 -25.84 9.11
N PRO A 95 -0.87 -25.98 9.63
CA PRO A 95 -1.70 -24.85 10.02
C PRO A 95 -1.23 -24.19 11.33
N ASP A 96 -0.31 -24.84 12.06
CA ASP A 96 0.22 -24.30 13.32
C ASP A 96 1.25 -23.21 13.02
N ILE A 97 0.90 -21.97 13.38
CA ILE A 97 1.72 -20.77 13.17
C ILE A 97 1.92 -20.11 14.54
N ASP A 98 3.17 -19.79 14.85
CA ASP A 98 3.51 -19.06 16.07
C ASP A 98 2.78 -17.71 16.13
N SER A 99 2.05 -17.48 17.22
CA SER A 99 1.25 -16.27 17.40
C SER A 99 2.08 -14.99 17.46
N GLY A 100 3.30 -15.06 18.00
CA GLY A 100 4.24 -13.94 18.06
C GLY A 100 4.73 -13.54 16.67
N LEU A 101 5.09 -14.53 15.86
CA LEU A 101 5.48 -14.34 14.46
C LEU A 101 4.32 -13.78 13.62
N LEU A 102 3.11 -14.32 13.79
CA LEU A 102 1.92 -13.82 13.10
C LEU A 102 1.64 -12.35 13.46
N HIS A 103 1.78 -11.98 14.73
CA HIS A 103 1.63 -10.60 15.17
C HIS A 103 2.68 -9.69 14.55
N ALA A 104 3.96 -10.07 14.60
CA ALA A 104 5.06 -9.30 14.00
C ALA A 104 4.89 -9.13 12.48
N ALA A 105 4.47 -10.17 11.76
CA ALA A 105 4.20 -10.11 10.34
C ALA A 105 3.04 -9.15 10.01
N ASN A 106 1.96 -9.17 10.82
CA ASN A 106 0.84 -8.25 10.65
C ASN A 106 1.24 -6.78 10.86
N LEU A 107 2.08 -6.50 11.88
CA LEU A 107 2.63 -5.16 12.10
C LEU A 107 3.46 -4.69 10.91
N PHE A 108 4.33 -5.58 10.39
CA PHE A 108 5.18 -5.30 9.23
C PHE A 108 4.36 -5.01 7.96
N ILE A 109 3.40 -5.86 7.61
CA ILE A 109 2.59 -5.73 6.39
C ILE A 109 1.73 -4.47 6.43
N LYS A 110 1.12 -4.16 7.57
CA LYS A 110 0.27 -2.97 7.70
C LYS A 110 1.07 -1.67 7.64
N HIS A 111 2.40 -1.74 7.64
CA HIS A 111 3.26 -0.59 7.90
C HIS A 111 2.77 0.20 9.12
N ALA A 112 2.19 -0.51 10.10
CA ALA A 112 1.52 0.11 11.24
C ALA A 112 2.52 0.81 12.16
N ASP A 113 3.79 0.38 12.09
CA ASP A 113 4.90 0.94 12.85
C ASP A 113 5.84 1.73 11.93
N LEU A 114 5.32 2.76 11.25
CA LEU A 114 6.22 3.78 10.70
C LEU A 114 6.39 4.86 11.79
N PRO A 115 7.37 4.73 12.70
CA PRO A 115 7.50 5.65 13.82
C PRO A 115 7.53 7.07 13.30
N LEU A 116 6.55 7.86 13.72
CA LEU A 116 6.50 9.27 13.37
C LEU A 116 7.55 10.00 14.19
N ASN A 117 8.75 10.08 13.63
CA ASN A 117 9.81 10.95 14.15
C ASN A 117 9.41 12.40 13.87
N LEU A 118 8.72 13.01 14.85
CA LEU A 118 8.28 14.40 14.78
C LEU A 118 9.47 15.33 14.96
N ASN A 119 9.58 16.35 14.11
CA ASN A 119 10.61 17.36 14.23
C ASN A 119 10.43 18.15 15.54
N LYS A 120 11.45 18.11 16.39
CA LYS A 120 11.50 18.90 17.64
C LYS A 120 11.92 20.35 17.41
N GLN A 121 12.37 20.66 16.20
CA GLN A 121 12.86 21.98 15.81
C GLN A 121 12.06 22.52 14.63
N VAL A 122 11.73 23.80 14.72
CA VAL A 122 11.13 24.57 13.64
C VAL A 122 12.22 25.08 12.71
N ALA A 123 12.04 24.89 11.40
CA ALA A 123 12.92 25.45 10.40
C ALA A 123 12.94 26.99 10.48
N ALA A 124 14.11 27.59 10.30
CA ALA A 124 14.27 29.04 10.40
C ALA A 124 13.29 29.76 9.45
N GLY A 125 12.47 30.65 10.01
CA GLY A 125 11.50 31.44 9.24
C GLY A 125 10.23 30.72 8.81
N ALA A 126 9.99 29.46 9.20
CA ALA A 126 8.84 28.69 8.71
C ALA A 126 7.47 29.11 9.30
N PHE A 127 7.43 29.55 10.56
CA PHE A 127 6.17 29.85 11.28
C PHE A 127 6.16 31.28 11.86
N THR A 128 6.49 32.28 11.04
CA THR A 128 6.57 33.70 11.45
C THR A 128 5.27 34.25 12.03
N GLN A 129 4.11 33.83 11.51
CA GLN A 129 2.79 34.24 12.00
C GLN A 129 2.45 33.65 13.39
N TYR A 130 3.00 32.49 13.73
CA TYR A 130 2.69 31.76 14.97
C TYR A 130 3.75 31.96 16.06
N GLY A 131 4.84 32.69 15.76
CA GLY A 131 5.91 32.98 16.71
C GLY A 131 6.82 31.79 17.05
N PHE A 132 6.63 30.61 16.45
CA PHE A 132 7.50 29.47 16.73
C PHE A 132 8.89 29.67 16.13
N LYS A 133 9.92 29.48 16.95
CA LYS A 133 11.33 29.61 16.56
C LYS A 133 12.17 28.56 17.29
N GLY A 134 13.19 28.04 16.61
CA GLY A 134 14.14 27.11 17.22
C GLY A 134 13.48 25.82 17.70
N ASN A 135 13.88 25.34 18.88
CA ASN A 135 13.35 24.12 19.45
C ASN A 135 11.96 24.33 20.06
N LEU A 136 11.03 23.42 19.77
CA LEU A 136 9.73 23.37 20.41
C LEU A 136 9.90 23.04 21.90
N PRO A 137 9.24 23.77 22.81
CA PRO A 137 9.15 23.41 24.23
C PRO A 137 8.69 21.96 24.41
N ALA A 138 9.20 21.27 25.44
CA ALA A 138 8.87 19.86 25.68
C ALA A 138 7.35 19.59 25.78
N SER A 139 6.59 20.56 26.31
CA SER A 139 5.13 20.51 26.42
C SER A 139 4.39 20.59 25.08
N LEU A 140 5.06 21.04 24.01
CA LEU A 140 4.51 21.17 22.66
C LEU A 140 5.09 20.13 21.68
N GLN A 141 5.98 19.25 22.15
CA GLN A 141 6.51 18.15 21.34
C GLN A 141 5.49 17.02 21.30
N GLY A 142 5.17 16.53 20.10
CA GLY A 142 4.30 15.38 19.95
C GLY A 142 5.01 14.08 20.36
N SER A 143 4.24 13.13 20.87
CA SER A 143 4.71 11.77 21.17
C SER A 143 4.99 11.00 19.88
N THR A 144 5.95 10.09 19.90
CA THR A 144 6.10 9.10 18.82
C THR A 144 4.90 8.16 18.85
N GLY A 145 4.28 7.96 17.69
CA GLY A 145 3.26 6.96 17.42
C GLY A 145 3.66 6.08 16.26
#